data_AF-A0A183IHD9-F1
#
_entry.id   AF-A0A183IHD9-F1
#
_cell.length_a   1.000
_cell.length_b   1.000
_cell.length_c   1.000
_cell.angle_alpha   90.00
_cell.angle_beta   90.00
_cell.angle_gamma   90.00
#
_symmetry.space_group_name_H-M   'P 1'
#
loop_
_entity.id
_entity.type
_entity.pdbx_description
1 polymer ?
#
loop_
_entity_poly.entity_id
_entity_poly.type
_entity_poly.pdbx_seq_one_letter_code
_entity_poly.pdbx_strand_id
1 'polypeptide(L)'
;MTNTLGLCNFCSAMRILPSNYYPRFINEVVCDDNDTGCLSNYGFCKPKSRAVEVFVNNGTQENAIWTKVFIIISVSCECYVQDGSELHEFVST
;
A
#
# COMPACT_ATOMS: atom_id res chain seq x y z
N MET A 1 -5.83 -21.86 -17.64
CA MET A 1 -5.57 -20.63 -16.86
C MET A 1 -6.86 -20.30 -16.13
N THR A 2 -6.87 -20.36 -14.80
CA THR A 2 -8.05 -20.01 -13.99
C THR A 2 -8.24 -18.51 -14.04
N ASN A 3 -9.38 -18.06 -14.57
CA ASN A 3 -9.72 -16.65 -14.71
C ASN A 3 -10.23 -16.13 -13.36
N THR A 4 -9.32 -15.87 -12.44
CA THR A 4 -9.62 -15.35 -11.10
C THR A 4 -9.55 -13.83 -11.10
N LEU A 5 -10.57 -13.17 -10.57
CA LEU A 5 -10.62 -11.73 -10.40
C LEU A 5 -10.29 -11.38 -8.94
N GLY A 6 -9.53 -10.31 -8.73
CA GLY A 6 -9.38 -9.70 -7.42
C GLY A 6 -10.68 -9.03 -6.97
N LEU A 7 -10.87 -8.89 -5.66
CA LEU A 7 -12.04 -8.18 -5.11
C LEU A 7 -11.95 -6.65 -5.28
N CYS A 8 -10.73 -6.13 -5.42
CA CYS A 8 -10.44 -4.71 -5.62
C CYS A 8 -9.37 -4.55 -6.70
N ASN A 9 -9.57 -3.61 -7.60
CA ASN A 9 -8.68 -3.24 -8.68
C ASN A 9 -7.53 -2.37 -8.17
N PHE A 10 -6.37 -2.53 -8.81
CA PHE A 10 -5.19 -1.76 -8.47
C PHE A 10 -4.23 -1.63 -9.65
N CYS A 11 -3.37 -0.63 -9.56
CA CYS A 11 -2.21 -0.44 -10.42
C CYS A 11 -0.93 -0.61 -9.61
N SER A 12 0.07 -1.28 -10.19
CA SER A 12 1.42 -1.28 -9.64
C SER A 12 2.14 -0.02 -10.07
N ALA A 13 2.75 0.67 -9.12
CA ALA A 13 3.48 1.92 -9.33
C ALA A 13 4.86 1.87 -8.69
N MET A 14 5.76 2.72 -9.19
CA MET A 14 7.07 2.93 -8.60
C MET A 14 7.15 4.36 -8.06
N ARG A 15 7.28 4.49 -6.75
CA ARG A 15 7.53 5.76 -6.09
C ARG A 15 9.01 6.08 -6.17
N ILE A 16 9.33 7.25 -6.69
CA ILE A 16 10.70 7.76 -6.80
C ILE A 16 10.92 8.77 -5.69
N LEU A 17 11.77 8.42 -4.72
CA LEU A 17 12.19 9.32 -3.66
C LEU A 17 13.26 10.31 -4.15
N PRO A 18 13.50 11.41 -3.41
CA PRO A 18 14.61 12.31 -3.68
C PRO A 18 15.96 11.59 -3.73
N SER A 19 16.94 12.17 -4.41
CA SER A 19 18.24 11.54 -4.66
C SER A 19 19.06 11.25 -3.40
N ASN A 20 18.76 11.90 -2.27
CA ASN A 20 19.40 11.65 -0.99
C ASN A 20 18.75 10.52 -0.17
N TYR A 21 17.80 9.78 -0.73
CA TYR A 21 17.16 8.64 -0.06
C TYR A 21 17.70 7.29 -0.54
N TYR A 22 17.71 6.30 0.34
CA TYR A 22 18.00 4.90 0.03
C TYR A 22 17.00 3.93 0.71
N PRO A 23 16.40 2.98 -0.01
CA PRO A 23 16.38 2.88 -1.47
C PRO A 23 15.59 4.04 -2.10
N ARG A 24 16.01 4.50 -3.28
CA ARG A 24 15.34 5.61 -3.98
C ARG A 24 14.03 5.17 -4.65
N PHE A 25 13.97 3.93 -5.11
CA PHE A 25 12.82 3.40 -5.85
C PHE A 25 12.07 2.43 -4.97
N ILE A 26 10.77 2.65 -4.81
CA ILE A 26 9.90 1.85 -3.95
C ILE A 26 8.72 1.38 -4.75
N ASN A 27 8.46 0.07 -4.71
CA ASN A 27 7.26 -0.51 -5.29
C ASN A 27 6.07 -0.19 -4.39
N GLU A 28 5.03 0.37 -4.99
CA GLU A 28 3.81 0.79 -4.33
C GLU A 28 2.60 0.34 -5.15
N VAL A 29 1.48 0.14 -4.48
CA VAL A 29 0.19 -0.15 -5.11
C VAL A 29 -0.69 1.08 -5.01
N VAL A 30 -1.36 1.44 -6.10
CA VAL A 30 -2.36 2.51 -6.14
C VAL A 30 -3.71 1.87 -6.43
N CYS A 31 -4.68 2.07 -5.53
CA CYS A 31 -6.04 1.56 -5.73
C CYS A 31 -6.78 2.36 -6.80
N ASP A 32 -7.67 1.72 -7.54
CA ASP A 32 -8.56 2.42 -8.46
C ASP A 32 -9.63 3.18 -7.66
N ASP A 33 -9.62 4.51 -7.75
CA ASP A 33 -10.59 5.37 -7.05
C ASP A 33 -12.03 5.16 -7.54
N ASN A 34 -12.23 4.53 -8.71
CA ASN A 34 -13.56 4.17 -9.21
C ASN A 34 -14.06 2.83 -8.67
N ASP A 35 -13.16 1.98 -8.16
CA ASP A 35 -13.50 0.68 -7.59
C ASP A 35 -13.68 0.81 -6.08
N THR A 36 -14.81 1.37 -5.67
CA THR A 36 -15.06 1.75 -4.26
C THR A 36 -15.72 0.66 -3.42
N GLY A 37 -16.34 -0.34 -4.06
CA GLY A 37 -17.14 -1.37 -3.41
C GLY A 37 -16.76 -2.77 -3.85
N CYS A 38 -16.82 -3.72 -2.93
CA CYS A 38 -16.54 -5.13 -3.18
C CYS A 38 -17.63 -6.01 -2.57
N LEU A 39 -17.68 -7.29 -2.96
CA LEU A 39 -18.68 -8.26 -2.48
C LEU A 39 -20.11 -7.71 -2.61
N SER A 40 -20.51 -7.23 -3.79
CA SER A 40 -21.85 -6.64 -4.01
C SER A 40 -22.19 -5.48 -3.05
N ASN A 41 -21.20 -4.64 -2.74
CA ASN A 41 -21.27 -3.49 -1.83
C ASN A 41 -21.42 -3.83 -0.33
N TYR A 42 -21.23 -5.08 0.07
CA TYR A 42 -21.09 -5.44 1.49
C TYR A 42 -19.73 -5.07 2.08
N GLY A 43 -18.74 -4.73 1.23
CA GLY A 43 -17.43 -4.24 1.64
C GLY A 43 -16.96 -3.04 0.83
N PHE A 44 -15.85 -2.45 1.28
CA PHE A 44 -15.23 -1.28 0.69
C PHE A 44 -13.79 -1.57 0.30
N CYS A 45 -13.42 -1.22 -0.92
CA CYS A 45 -12.03 -1.30 -1.36
C CYS A 45 -11.24 -0.13 -0.79
N LYS A 46 -10.15 -0.45 -0.06
CA LYS A 46 -9.26 0.56 0.53
C LYS A 46 -7.80 0.13 0.42
N PRO A 47 -6.87 1.10 0.33
CA PRO A 47 -5.46 0.78 0.40
C PRO A 47 -5.10 0.23 1.78
N LYS A 48 -4.31 -0.83 1.80
CA LYS A 48 -3.59 -1.27 2.97
C LYS A 48 -2.21 -0.67 2.96
N SER A 49 -1.94 0.21 3.90
CA SER A 49 -0.65 0.86 4.02
C SER A 49 0.25 0.18 5.05
N ARG A 50 1.55 0.33 4.83
CA ARG A 50 2.61 -0.10 5.76
C ARG A 50 3.66 0.99 5.87
N ALA A 51 4.22 1.10 7.07
CA ALA A 51 5.44 1.86 7.28
C ALA A 51 6.62 1.04 6.76
N VAL A 52 7.42 1.63 5.88
CA VAL A 52 8.67 1.05 5.41
C VAL A 52 9.82 1.92 5.85
N GLU A 53 10.91 1.27 6.19
CA GLU A 53 12.16 1.91 6.60
C GLU A 53 12.93 2.39 5.37
N VAL A 54 13.34 3.65 5.38
CA VAL A 54 14.24 4.24 4.38
C VAL A 54 15.30 5.07 5.08
N PHE A 55 16.40 5.34 4.39
CA PHE A 55 17.51 6.13 4.90
C PHE A 55 17.60 7.44 4.15
N VAL A 56 17.81 8.53 4.88
CA VAL A 56 18.05 9.87 4.32
C VAL A 56 19.50 10.26 4.59
N ASN A 57 20.22 10.63 3.54
CA ASN A 57 21.52 11.27 3.70
C ASN A 57 21.31 12.75 4.01
N ASN A 58 21.68 13.15 5.22
CA ASN A 58 21.67 14.53 5.71
C ASN A 58 23.06 15.19 5.65
N GLY A 59 24.08 14.47 5.17
CA GLY A 59 25.44 14.97 4.97
C GLY A 59 25.73 15.36 3.52
N THR A 60 27.00 15.41 3.15
CA THR A 60 27.43 15.62 1.75
C THR A 60 27.62 14.28 1.02
N GLN A 61 28.02 14.32 -0.25
CA GLN A 61 28.41 13.10 -0.97
C GLN A 61 29.71 12.49 -0.44
N GLU A 62 30.68 13.32 -0.03
CA GLU A 62 31.95 12.85 0.54
C GLU A 62 31.82 12.45 2.02
N ASN A 63 30.91 13.08 2.76
CA ASN A 63 30.67 12.83 4.19
C ASN A 63 29.18 12.54 4.43
N ALA A 64 28.75 11.33 4.08
CA ALA A 64 27.37 10.92 4.20
C ALA A 64 26.96 10.70 5.67
N ILE A 65 25.80 11.22 6.05
CA ILE A 65 25.19 11.03 7.38
C ILE A 65 23.82 10.40 7.18
N TRP A 66 23.76 9.08 7.26
CA TRP A 66 22.53 8.32 7.03
C TRP A 66 21.67 8.28 8.29
N THR A 67 20.44 8.79 8.17
CA THR A 67 19.44 8.76 9.23
C THR A 67 18.27 7.88 8.80
N LYS A 68 17.84 6.98 9.69
CA LYS A 68 16.68 6.13 9.48
C LYS A 68 15.39 6.93 9.63
N VAL A 69 14.49 6.81 8.66
CA VAL A 69 13.13 7.37 8.71
C VAL A 69 12.11 6.35 8.23
N PHE A 70 10.86 6.51 8.63
CA PHE A 70 9.75 5.68 8.15
C PHE A 70 8.88 6.48 7.19
N ILE A 71 8.53 5.86 6.06
CA ILE A 71 7.51 6.41 5.15
C ILE A 71 6.34 5.43 5.05
N ILE A 72 5.15 5.96 4.82
CA ILE A 72 3.97 5.14 4.57
C ILE A 72 3.84 4.91 3.06
N ILE A 73 3.69 3.66 2.68
CA ILE A 73 3.35 3.24 1.32
C ILE A 73 2.15 2.31 1.32
N SER A 74 1.39 2.30 0.23
CA SER A 74 0.33 1.33 -0.01
C SER A 74 0.90 0.04 -0.61
N VAL A 75 0.62 -1.10 0.02
CA VAL A 75 1.16 -2.41 -0.38
C VAL A 75 0.13 -3.32 -1.05
N SER A 76 -1.16 -3.05 -0.85
CA SER A 76 -2.26 -3.76 -1.51
C SER A 76 -3.54 -2.92 -1.47
N CYS A 77 -4.53 -3.32 -2.26
CA CYS A 77 -5.92 -2.86 -2.16
C CYS A 77 -6.75 -4.02 -1.66
N GLU A 78 -7.35 -3.86 -0.47
CA GLU A 78 -8.10 -4.92 0.20
C GLU A 78 -9.57 -4.55 0.32
N CYS A 79 -10.42 -5.58 0.26
CA CYS A 79 -11.84 -5.47 0.53
C CYS A 79 -12.07 -5.53 2.04
N TYR A 80 -12.51 -4.43 2.63
CA TYR A 80 -12.83 -4.34 4.05
C TYR A 80 -14.33 -4.48 4.25
N VAL A 81 -14.71 -5.44 5.08
CA VAL A 81 -16.09 -5.64 5.53
C VAL A 81 -16.27 -4.89 6.85
N GLN A 82 -17.48 -4.37 7.09
CA GLN A 82 -17.79 -3.70 8.35
C GLN A 82 -17.85 -4.72 9.51
N ASP A 83 -17.21 -4.37 10.62
CA ASP A 83 -17.27 -5.14 11.86
C ASP A 83 -18.72 -5.23 12.38
N GLY A 84 -19.15 -6.43 12.80
CA GLY A 84 -20.54 -6.72 13.18
C GLY A 84 -21.56 -6.73 12.03
N SER A 85 -21.14 -6.64 10.77
CA SER A 85 -22.04 -6.86 9.63
C SER A 85 -22.40 -8.34 9.47
N GLU A 86 -23.35 -8.65 8.58
CA GLU A 86 -23.73 -10.02 8.22
C GLU A 86 -22.53 -10.87 7.74
N LEU A 87 -21.47 -10.22 7.26
CA LEU A 87 -20.26 -10.87 6.79
C LEU A 87 -19.16 -11.02 7.85
N HIS A 88 -19.34 -10.49 9.08
CA HIS A 88 -18.34 -10.51 10.14
C HIS A 88 -17.76 -11.91 10.39
N GLU A 89 -18.63 -12.89 10.65
CA GLU A 89 -18.26 -14.28 10.98
C GLU A 89 -17.53 -15.01 9.83
N PHE A 90 -17.54 -14.47 8.61
CA PHE A 90 -16.86 -15.06 7.47
C PHE A 90 -15.43 -14.53 7.27
N VAL A 91 -15.04 -13.48 7.98
CA VAL A 91 -13.75 -12.80 7.82
C VAL A 91 -13.00 -12.54 9.13
N SER A 92 -13.69 -12.55 10.28
CA SER A 92 -13.06 -12.56 11.60
C SER A 92 -12.88 -14.01 12.09
N THR A 93 -11.66 -14.36 12.51
CA THR A 93 -11.32 -15.65 13.15
C THR A 93 -10.62 -15.38 14.46
#